data_AF-A0AAN8UE72-F1
#
_entry.id   AF-A0AAN8UE72-F1
#
_cell.length_a   1.000
_cell.length_b   1.000
_cell.length_c   1.000
_cell.angle_alpha   90.00
_cell.angle_beta   90.00
_cell.angle_gamma   90.00
#
_symmetry.space_group_name_H-M   'P 1'
#
loop_
_entity.id
_entity.type
_entity.pdbx_description
1 polymer ?
#
loop_
_entity_poly.entity_id
_entity_poly.type
_entity_poly.pdbx_seq_one_letter_code
_entity_poly.pdbx_strand_id
1 'polypeptide(L)'
;ASKATSKELERIDQLFYTYANGSSGLIDPEGIETLCSDIEVDYTDVRILMLAWKMQAEKQGYFTLEEWRRGLKALRVDTISKLRKALPELEKEVRRPSNFVDFYSYAFCYCLTEEKQKSIDIESICELLDLVLSSQHRSQVDSLVQYLKIQNDYKVINMDQWMGFFRFCNEISFPDLKNYDPELAWPLILDNFVEWIKEKQS
;
A
#
# COMPACT_ATOMS: atom_id res chain seq x y z
N ALA A 1 -12.55 -32.34 -2.07
CA ALA A 1 -12.03 -31.59 -0.90
C ALA A 1 -12.33 -32.37 0.38
N SER A 2 -11.44 -32.35 1.38
CA SER A 2 -11.65 -33.08 2.64
C SER A 2 -12.72 -32.41 3.51
N LYS A 3 -13.40 -33.17 4.39
CA LYS A 3 -14.42 -32.64 5.33
C LYS A 3 -13.89 -31.51 6.22
N ALA A 4 -12.58 -31.50 6.53
CA ALA A 4 -11.93 -30.46 7.30
C ALA A 4 -11.80 -29.14 6.51
N THR A 5 -11.47 -29.23 5.21
CA THR A 5 -11.37 -28.06 4.32
C THR A 5 -12.72 -27.37 4.12
N SER A 6 -13.83 -28.12 4.12
CA SER A 6 -15.19 -27.56 4.07
C SER A 6 -15.50 -26.71 5.31
N LYS A 7 -15.20 -27.25 6.50
CA LYS A 7 -15.45 -26.57 7.77
C LYS A 7 -14.61 -25.30 7.96
N GLU A 8 -13.37 -25.30 7.45
CA GLU A 8 -12.53 -24.11 7.48
C GLU A 8 -13.11 -23.00 6.60
N LEU A 9 -13.54 -23.33 5.37
CA LEU A 9 -14.18 -22.39 4.47
C LEU A 9 -15.47 -21.81 5.06
N GLU A 10 -16.31 -22.66 5.66
CA GLU A 10 -17.54 -22.22 6.35
C GLU A 10 -17.24 -21.19 7.46
N ARG A 11 -16.15 -21.36 8.21
CA ARG A 11 -15.74 -20.40 9.26
C ARG A 11 -15.22 -19.09 8.69
N ILE A 12 -14.44 -19.15 7.61
CA ILE A 12 -13.96 -17.97 6.88
C ILE A 12 -15.15 -17.14 6.37
N ASP A 13 -16.17 -17.80 5.82
CA ASP A 13 -17.38 -17.16 5.31
C ASP A 13 -18.21 -16.56 6.45
N GLN A 14 -18.37 -17.28 7.55
CA GLN A 14 -19.08 -16.75 8.73
C GLN A 14 -18.41 -15.49 9.27
N LEU A 15 -17.07 -15.45 9.30
CA LEU A 15 -16.32 -14.26 9.69
C LEU A 15 -16.47 -13.12 8.67
N PHE A 16 -16.59 -13.41 7.37
CA PHE A 16 -16.90 -12.36 6.39
C PHE A 16 -18.24 -11.70 6.70
N TYR A 17 -19.28 -12.51 6.95
CA TYR A 17 -20.64 -12.02 7.20
C TYR A 17 -20.81 -11.30 8.54
N THR A 18 -19.82 -11.32 9.46
CA THR A 18 -19.86 -10.46 10.64
C THR A 18 -19.57 -9.00 10.31
N TYR A 19 -18.85 -8.75 9.21
CA TYR A 19 -18.46 -7.40 8.77
C TYR A 19 -19.17 -6.96 7.49
N ALA A 20 -19.72 -7.89 6.72
CA ALA A 20 -20.39 -7.57 5.48
C ALA A 20 -21.72 -6.86 5.70
N ASN A 21 -21.97 -5.83 4.88
CA ASN A 21 -23.24 -5.14 4.84
C ASN A 21 -24.32 -6.03 4.19
N GLY A 22 -25.45 -6.20 4.88
CA GLY A 22 -26.53 -7.08 4.42
C GLY A 22 -27.20 -6.67 3.11
N SER A 23 -27.06 -5.41 2.67
CA SER A 23 -27.63 -4.91 1.43
C SER A 23 -26.66 -5.05 0.24
N SER A 24 -25.39 -4.70 0.42
CA SER A 24 -24.39 -4.75 -0.65
C SER A 24 -23.76 -6.14 -0.80
N GLY A 25 -23.75 -6.95 0.26
CA GLY A 25 -23.03 -8.22 0.31
C GLY A 25 -21.51 -8.07 0.36
N LEU A 26 -21.00 -6.86 0.59
CA LEU A 26 -19.58 -6.52 0.68
C LEU A 26 -19.24 -6.08 2.09
N ILE A 27 -18.00 -6.26 2.50
CA ILE A 27 -17.45 -5.46 3.60
C ILE A 27 -17.19 -4.08 3.00
N ASP A 28 -17.95 -3.08 3.43
CA ASP A 28 -17.87 -1.67 3.03
C ASP A 28 -17.02 -0.88 4.04
N PRO A 29 -16.83 0.45 3.90
CA PRO A 29 -15.99 1.22 4.81
C PRO A 29 -16.36 1.03 6.30
N GLU A 30 -17.64 1.00 6.64
CA GLU A 30 -18.12 0.76 8.01
C GLU A 30 -17.74 -0.64 8.52
N GLY A 31 -17.85 -1.65 7.65
CA GLY A 31 -17.38 -3.00 7.93
C GLY A 31 -15.86 -3.07 8.13
N ILE A 32 -15.09 -2.33 7.34
CA ILE A 32 -13.62 -2.23 7.48
C ILE A 32 -13.25 -1.55 8.79
N GLU A 33 -13.91 -0.45 9.17
CA GLU A 33 -13.67 0.23 10.46
C GLU A 33 -13.93 -0.72 11.63
N THR A 34 -15.03 -1.48 11.58
CA THR A 34 -15.36 -2.49 12.60
C THR A 34 -14.30 -3.60 12.65
N LEU A 35 -13.86 -4.09 11.50
CA LEU A 35 -12.78 -5.08 11.38
C LEU A 35 -11.46 -4.55 11.98
N CYS A 36 -11.09 -3.31 11.68
CA CYS A 36 -9.88 -2.66 12.18
C CYS A 36 -9.90 -2.53 13.70
N SER A 37 -11.05 -2.13 14.26
CA SER A 37 -11.29 -2.08 15.70
C SER A 37 -11.07 -3.46 16.36
N ASP A 38 -11.66 -4.53 15.80
CA ASP A 38 -11.56 -5.88 16.37
C ASP A 38 -10.15 -6.49 16.30
N ILE A 39 -9.35 -6.12 15.30
CA ILE A 39 -7.94 -6.52 15.19
C ILE A 39 -6.98 -5.54 15.87
N GLU A 40 -7.50 -4.49 16.53
CA GLU A 40 -6.77 -3.48 17.30
C GLU A 40 -5.73 -2.73 16.45
N VAL A 41 -6.13 -2.31 15.25
CA VAL A 41 -5.32 -1.46 14.36
C VAL A 41 -6.14 -0.27 13.87
N ASP A 42 -5.47 0.82 13.52
CA ASP A 42 -6.12 1.95 12.89
C ASP A 42 -6.50 1.61 11.43
N TYR A 43 -7.60 2.15 10.91
CA TYR A 43 -8.01 1.91 9.52
C TYR A 43 -7.03 2.53 8.50
N THR A 44 -6.21 3.50 8.94
CA THR A 44 -5.12 4.09 8.16
C THR A 44 -3.80 3.34 8.30
N ASP A 45 -3.73 2.27 9.11
CA ASP A 45 -2.51 1.49 9.31
C ASP A 45 -2.10 0.75 8.04
N VAL A 46 -0.81 0.79 7.70
CA VAL A 46 -0.26 0.12 6.50
C VAL A 46 -0.58 -1.37 6.46
N ARG A 47 -0.78 -2.01 7.62
CA ARG A 47 -1.15 -3.43 7.71
C ARG A 47 -2.52 -3.72 7.09
N ILE A 48 -3.42 -2.75 7.03
CA ILE A 48 -4.70 -2.87 6.32
C ILE A 48 -4.48 -2.88 4.81
N LEU A 49 -3.58 -2.03 4.30
CA LEU A 49 -3.18 -2.04 2.90
C LEU A 49 -2.44 -3.34 2.53
N MET A 50 -1.60 -3.87 3.42
CA MET A 50 -0.94 -5.18 3.24
C MET A 50 -1.95 -6.32 3.23
N LEU A 51 -3.01 -6.24 4.04
CA LEU A 51 -4.09 -7.22 4.04
C LEU A 51 -4.87 -7.16 2.73
N ALA A 52 -5.19 -5.97 2.23
CA ALA A 52 -5.81 -5.76 0.92
C ALA A 52 -4.96 -6.36 -0.21
N TRP A 53 -3.63 -6.13 -0.19
CA TRP A 53 -2.69 -6.77 -1.11
C TRP A 53 -2.74 -8.29 -1.02
N LYS A 54 -2.77 -8.86 0.19
CA LYS A 54 -2.85 -10.31 0.38
C LYS A 54 -4.15 -10.92 -0.16
N MET A 55 -5.25 -10.18 -0.06
CA MET A 55 -6.56 -10.53 -0.62
C MET A 55 -6.65 -10.29 -2.13
N GLN A 56 -5.71 -9.53 -2.70
CA GLN A 56 -5.78 -8.98 -4.04
C GLN A 56 -7.08 -8.21 -4.23
N ALA A 57 -7.36 -7.29 -3.30
CA ALA A 57 -8.57 -6.49 -3.34
C ALA A 57 -8.50 -5.48 -4.49
N GLU A 58 -9.57 -5.44 -5.30
CA GLU A 58 -9.61 -4.61 -6.51
C GLU A 58 -10.04 -3.17 -6.23
N LYS A 59 -10.89 -2.96 -5.22
CA LYS A 59 -11.49 -1.64 -4.92
C LYS A 59 -11.17 -1.17 -3.52
N GLN A 60 -10.54 -0.01 -3.40
CA GLN A 60 -10.27 0.60 -2.09
C GLN A 60 -11.54 0.81 -1.27
N GLY A 61 -11.47 0.38 -0.01
CA GLY A 61 -12.56 0.51 0.95
C GLY A 61 -13.63 -0.58 0.85
N TYR A 62 -13.43 -1.61 0.01
CA TYR A 62 -14.39 -2.69 -0.14
C TYR A 62 -13.69 -4.05 -0.23
N PHE A 63 -14.27 -5.07 0.41
CA PHE A 63 -13.86 -6.46 0.21
C PHE A 63 -15.06 -7.33 -0.20
N THR A 64 -14.87 -8.08 -1.27
CA THR A 64 -15.76 -9.15 -1.70
C THR A 64 -15.48 -10.43 -0.92
N LEU A 65 -16.45 -11.34 -0.89
CA LEU A 65 -16.29 -12.65 -0.26
C LEU A 65 -15.14 -13.46 -0.88
N GLU A 66 -14.90 -13.34 -2.19
CA GLU A 66 -13.84 -14.09 -2.89
C GLU A 66 -12.44 -13.56 -2.55
N GLU A 67 -12.27 -12.24 -2.49
CA GLU A 67 -11.03 -11.59 -2.03
C GLU A 67 -10.72 -11.98 -0.57
N TRP A 68 -11.74 -11.90 0.29
CA TRP A 68 -11.65 -12.33 1.69
C TRP A 68 -11.21 -13.78 1.82
N ARG A 69 -11.92 -14.70 1.14
CA ARG A 69 -11.58 -16.13 1.11
C ARG A 69 -10.15 -16.37 0.65
N ARG A 70 -9.71 -15.69 -0.41
CA ARG A 70 -8.35 -15.80 -0.96
C ARG A 70 -7.31 -15.40 0.07
N GLY A 71 -7.44 -14.22 0.68
CA GLY A 71 -6.47 -13.74 1.67
C GLY A 71 -6.45 -14.59 2.93
N LEU A 72 -7.61 -14.90 3.51
CA LEU A 72 -7.68 -15.66 4.76
C LEU A 72 -7.20 -17.10 4.61
N LYS A 73 -7.47 -17.76 3.47
CA LYS A 73 -6.87 -19.07 3.15
C LYS A 73 -5.36 -18.97 3.01
N ALA A 74 -4.86 -17.95 2.33
CA ALA A 74 -3.42 -17.76 2.13
C ALA A 74 -2.70 -17.49 3.46
N LEU A 75 -3.36 -16.81 4.40
CA LEU A 75 -2.88 -16.56 5.76
C LEU A 75 -3.14 -17.72 6.73
N ARG A 76 -3.97 -18.70 6.35
CA ARG A 76 -4.43 -19.82 7.19
C ARG A 76 -5.14 -19.35 8.46
N VAL A 77 -6.01 -18.35 8.33
CA VAL A 77 -6.78 -17.78 9.43
C VAL A 77 -8.28 -17.91 9.17
N ASP A 78 -9.03 -18.20 10.23
CA ASP A 78 -10.49 -18.39 10.20
C ASP A 78 -11.19 -17.77 11.42
N THR A 79 -10.46 -16.97 12.21
CA THR A 79 -10.98 -16.21 13.35
C THR A 79 -10.25 -14.88 13.48
N ILE A 80 -10.89 -13.91 14.14
CA ILE A 80 -10.30 -12.57 14.31
C ILE A 80 -9.01 -12.58 15.12
N SER A 81 -8.94 -13.43 16.15
CA SER A 81 -7.75 -13.61 16.98
C SER A 81 -6.57 -14.16 16.18
N LYS A 82 -6.82 -15.05 15.22
CA LYS A 82 -5.79 -15.55 14.30
C LYS A 82 -5.38 -14.49 13.28
N LEU A 83 -6.33 -13.73 12.73
CA LEU A 83 -6.04 -12.65 11.79
C LEU A 83 -5.13 -11.59 12.43
N ARG A 84 -5.48 -11.09 13.62
CA ARG A 84 -4.64 -10.15 14.38
C ARG A 84 -3.21 -10.67 14.59
N LYS A 85 -3.07 -11.95 14.95
CA LYS A 85 -1.75 -12.60 15.14
C LYS A 85 -0.98 -12.82 13.84
N ALA A 86 -1.66 -12.84 12.69
CA ALA A 86 -1.03 -13.03 11.39
C ALA A 86 -0.49 -11.71 10.80
N LEU A 87 -0.99 -10.55 11.22
CA LEU A 87 -0.55 -9.24 10.68
C LEU A 87 0.98 -9.02 10.77
N PRO A 88 1.67 -9.30 11.89
CA PRO A 88 3.13 -9.13 11.96
C PRO A 88 3.89 -10.08 11.02
N GLU A 89 3.36 -11.27 10.76
CA GLU A 89 3.97 -12.21 9.81
C GLU A 89 3.72 -11.80 8.36
N LEU A 90 2.53 -11.26 8.07
CA LEU A 90 2.22 -10.64 6.77
C LEU A 90 3.14 -9.46 6.50
N GLU A 91 3.39 -8.61 7.49
CA GLU A 91 4.30 -7.47 7.38
C GLU A 91 5.73 -7.92 7.04
N LYS A 92 6.22 -9.00 7.67
CA LYS A 92 7.51 -9.62 7.32
C LYS A 92 7.50 -10.23 5.92
N GLU A 93 6.39 -10.82 5.49
CA GLU A 93 6.22 -11.35 4.13
C GLU A 93 6.32 -10.25 3.09
N VAL A 94 5.58 -9.15 3.28
CA VAL A 94 5.56 -8.00 2.37
C VAL A 94 6.92 -7.34 2.26
N ARG A 95 7.67 -7.22 3.36
CA ARG A 95 9.01 -6.60 3.36
C ARG A 95 10.10 -7.39 2.62
N ARG A 96 9.82 -8.58 2.10
CA ARG A 96 10.79 -9.29 1.25
C ARG A 96 10.95 -8.53 -0.06
N PRO A 97 12.17 -8.37 -0.61
CA PRO A 97 12.41 -7.49 -1.75
C PRO A 97 11.46 -7.68 -2.94
N SER A 98 11.23 -8.92 -3.37
CA SER A 98 10.31 -9.22 -4.49
C SER A 98 8.85 -8.87 -4.17
N ASN A 99 8.41 -9.15 -2.94
CA ASN A 99 7.05 -8.89 -2.50
C ASN A 99 6.82 -7.40 -2.28
N PHE A 100 7.83 -6.68 -1.82
CA PHE A 100 7.71 -5.26 -1.56
C PHE A 100 7.56 -4.47 -2.87
N VAL A 101 8.27 -4.85 -3.93
CA VAL A 101 8.10 -4.25 -5.27
C VAL A 101 6.66 -4.43 -5.76
N ASP A 102 6.13 -5.65 -5.63
CA ASP A 102 4.75 -5.98 -6.02
C ASP A 102 3.71 -5.22 -5.15
N PHE A 103 3.89 -5.22 -3.83
CA PHE A 103 3.07 -4.48 -2.88
C PHE A 103 3.10 -2.97 -3.15
N TYR A 104 4.26 -2.41 -3.44
CA TYR A 104 4.43 -0.99 -3.71
C TYR A 104 3.71 -0.58 -5.00
N SER A 105 3.79 -1.40 -6.06
CA SER A 105 3.00 -1.18 -7.28
C SER A 105 1.49 -1.33 -7.02
N TYR A 106 1.10 -2.36 -6.28
CA TYR A 106 -0.30 -2.59 -5.88
C TYR A 106 -0.88 -1.41 -5.11
N ALA A 107 -0.13 -0.84 -4.15
CA ALA A 107 -0.57 0.29 -3.33
C ALA A 107 -1.03 1.47 -4.19
N PHE A 108 -0.29 1.79 -5.26
CA PHE A 108 -0.70 2.82 -6.22
C PHE A 108 -1.96 2.42 -6.98
N CYS A 109 -2.00 1.20 -7.53
CA CYS A 109 -3.19 0.72 -8.27
C CYS A 109 -4.44 0.72 -7.40
N TYR A 110 -4.32 0.35 -6.13
CA TYR A 110 -5.44 0.29 -5.19
C TYR A 110 -6.04 1.67 -4.92
N CYS A 111 -5.23 2.73 -4.98
CA CYS A 111 -5.68 4.12 -4.87
C CYS A 111 -6.30 4.70 -6.16
N LEU A 112 -6.29 3.97 -7.28
CA LEU A 112 -7.00 4.37 -8.49
C LEU A 112 -8.47 3.98 -8.37
N THR A 113 -9.31 4.92 -7.96
CA THR A 113 -10.72 4.65 -7.62
C THR A 113 -11.68 4.84 -8.80
N GLU A 114 -11.22 5.41 -9.92
CA GLU A 114 -12.03 5.58 -11.14
C GLU A 114 -11.49 4.73 -12.30
N GLU A 115 -12.39 4.17 -13.13
CA GLU A 115 -12.10 3.20 -14.21
C GLU A 115 -11.03 3.66 -15.22
N LYS A 116 -10.89 4.97 -15.43
CA LYS A 116 -9.94 5.55 -16.40
C LYS A 116 -8.81 6.34 -15.73
N GLN A 117 -8.76 6.36 -14.41
CA GLN A 117 -7.71 7.04 -13.67
C GLN A 117 -6.39 6.31 -13.87
N LYS A 118 -5.34 7.06 -14.20
CA LYS A 118 -3.98 6.53 -14.39
C LYS A 118 -2.94 7.25 -13.54
N SER A 119 -3.41 8.19 -12.72
CA SER A 119 -2.60 9.09 -11.94
C SER A 119 -3.30 9.45 -10.63
N ILE A 120 -2.53 9.68 -9.58
CA ILE A 120 -3.02 10.08 -8.26
C ILE A 120 -2.55 11.53 -8.00
N ASP A 121 -3.36 12.34 -7.34
CA ASP A 121 -2.98 13.71 -6.97
C ASP A 121 -1.80 13.75 -5.97
N ILE A 122 -1.14 14.90 -5.89
CA ILE A 122 0.05 15.08 -5.05
C ILE A 122 -0.23 14.83 -3.56
N GLU A 123 -1.40 15.23 -3.06
CA GLU A 123 -1.72 15.13 -1.63
C GLU A 123 -1.83 13.65 -1.23
N SER A 124 -2.63 12.89 -1.98
CA SER A 124 -2.79 11.44 -1.79
C SER A 124 -1.46 10.69 -1.99
N ILE A 125 -0.60 11.10 -2.93
CA ILE A 125 0.74 10.50 -3.10
C ILE A 125 1.63 10.76 -1.90
N CYS A 126 1.58 11.95 -1.31
CA CYS A 126 2.37 12.25 -0.13
C CYS A 126 1.99 11.36 1.05
N GLU A 127 0.69 11.14 1.25
CA GLU A 127 0.19 10.22 2.27
C GLU A 127 0.61 8.78 1.99
N LEU A 128 0.47 8.33 0.73
CA LEU A 128 0.84 6.98 0.34
C LEU A 128 2.35 6.72 0.48
N LEU A 129 3.20 7.68 0.09
CA LEU A 129 4.65 7.62 0.30
C LEU A 129 5.00 7.43 1.77
N ASP A 130 4.40 8.24 2.66
CA ASP A 130 4.66 8.12 4.09
C ASP A 130 4.19 6.76 4.64
N LEU A 131 3.02 6.31 4.20
CA LEU A 131 2.42 5.05 4.61
C LEU A 131 3.30 3.85 4.25
N VAL A 132 3.82 3.79 3.02
CA VAL A 132 4.51 2.58 2.51
C VAL A 132 6.03 2.62 2.64
N LEU A 133 6.68 3.79 2.60
CA LEU A 133 8.15 3.89 2.56
C LEU A 133 8.81 4.45 3.82
N SER A 134 8.11 5.23 4.65
CA SER A 134 8.77 5.95 5.75
C SER A 134 9.35 5.04 6.84
N SER A 135 8.93 3.78 6.93
CA SER A 135 9.55 2.83 7.86
C SER A 135 11.01 2.48 7.51
N GLN A 136 11.38 2.56 6.23
CA GLN A 136 12.72 2.22 5.72
C GLN A 136 13.49 3.44 5.22
N HIS A 137 12.80 4.45 4.70
CA HIS A 137 13.39 5.57 3.96
C HIS A 137 12.94 6.95 4.46
N ARG A 138 12.72 7.09 5.78
CA ARG A 138 12.12 8.30 6.38
C ARG A 138 12.72 9.61 5.85
N SER A 139 14.04 9.77 5.87
CA SER A 139 14.68 11.03 5.44
C SER A 139 14.47 11.33 3.95
N GLN A 140 14.47 10.31 3.09
CA GLN A 140 14.17 10.48 1.66
C GLN A 140 12.70 10.85 1.46
N VAL A 141 11.79 10.15 2.13
CA VAL A 141 10.35 10.40 2.03
C VAL A 141 10.00 11.79 2.53
N ASP A 142 10.50 12.21 3.69
CA ASP A 142 10.25 13.54 4.24
C ASP A 142 10.68 14.65 3.25
N SER A 143 11.85 14.48 2.63
CA SER A 143 12.39 15.44 1.66
C SER A 143 11.61 15.44 0.35
N LEU A 144 11.25 14.25 -0.15
CA LEU A 144 10.45 14.08 -1.37
C LEU A 144 9.05 14.67 -1.19
N VAL A 145 8.38 14.38 -0.07
CA VAL A 145 7.08 14.97 0.28
C VAL A 145 7.17 16.49 0.39
N GLN A 146 8.23 17.02 1.00
CA GLN A 146 8.45 18.47 1.05
C GLN A 146 8.55 19.06 -0.36
N TYR A 147 9.35 18.45 -1.25
CA TYR A 147 9.50 18.89 -2.63
C TYR A 147 8.18 18.83 -3.40
N LEU A 148 7.48 17.69 -3.34
CA LEU A 148 6.21 17.47 -4.03
C LEU A 148 5.16 18.52 -3.67
N LYS A 149 5.13 18.96 -2.41
CA LYS A 149 4.20 19.99 -1.91
C LYS A 149 4.50 21.41 -2.38
N ILE A 150 5.74 21.73 -2.76
CA ILE A 150 6.13 23.10 -3.16
C ILE A 150 6.30 23.27 -4.67
N GLN A 151 6.62 22.19 -5.39
CA GLN A 151 6.73 22.22 -6.84
C GLN A 151 5.36 22.49 -7.48
N ASN A 152 5.35 23.09 -8.67
CA ASN A 152 4.11 23.48 -9.37
C ASN A 152 3.92 22.80 -10.73
N ASP A 153 4.93 22.09 -11.22
CA ASP A 153 4.95 21.48 -12.56
C ASP A 153 4.05 20.25 -12.66
N TYR A 154 3.89 19.53 -11.54
CA TYR A 154 3.10 18.31 -11.44
C TYR A 154 1.92 18.49 -10.50
N LYS A 155 0.73 18.11 -10.98
CA LYS A 155 -0.50 18.04 -10.18
C LYS A 155 -0.91 16.61 -9.84
N VAL A 156 -0.37 15.64 -10.57
CA VAL A 156 -0.63 14.22 -10.40
C VAL A 156 0.64 13.42 -10.68
N ILE A 157 0.73 12.23 -10.11
CA ILE A 157 1.82 11.25 -10.29
C ILE A 157 1.25 10.01 -10.97
N ASN A 158 1.95 9.51 -11.99
CA ASN A 158 1.62 8.26 -12.67
C ASN A 158 2.45 7.08 -12.12
N MET A 159 2.16 5.86 -12.59
CA MET A 159 2.84 4.65 -12.15
C MET A 159 4.37 4.67 -12.38
N ASP A 160 4.83 5.24 -13.50
CA ASP A 160 6.26 5.29 -13.83
C ASP A 160 7.03 6.16 -12.82
N GLN A 161 6.49 7.34 -12.51
CA GLN A 161 7.04 8.25 -11.51
C GLN A 161 7.01 7.62 -10.11
N TRP A 162 5.89 6.98 -9.75
CA TRP A 162 5.73 6.26 -8.49
C TRP A 162 6.81 5.19 -8.31
N MET A 163 7.00 4.32 -9.31
CA MET A 163 8.05 3.30 -9.29
C MET A 163 9.46 3.91 -9.30
N GLY A 164 9.63 5.07 -9.96
CA GLY A 164 10.85 5.86 -9.90
C GLY A 164 11.21 6.27 -8.48
N PHE A 165 10.24 6.71 -7.67
CA PHE A 165 10.48 7.09 -6.27
C PHE A 165 10.99 5.91 -5.43
N PHE A 166 10.43 4.72 -5.63
CA PHE A 166 10.93 3.52 -4.97
C PHE A 166 12.34 3.16 -5.41
N ARG A 167 12.61 3.21 -6.73
CA ARG A 167 13.95 2.96 -7.27
C ARG A 167 14.96 3.96 -6.68
N PHE A 168 14.59 5.24 -6.62
CA PHE A 168 15.42 6.29 -6.04
C PHE A 168 15.76 6.01 -4.56
N CYS A 169 14.76 5.64 -3.75
CA CYS A 169 14.97 5.35 -2.33
C CYS A 169 15.92 4.15 -2.09
N ASN A 170 15.96 3.19 -3.00
CA ASN A 170 16.81 2.00 -2.88
C ASN A 170 18.21 2.18 -3.48
N GLU A 171 18.33 2.93 -4.58
CA GLU A 171 19.57 2.99 -5.36
C GLU A 171 20.41 4.23 -5.07
N ILE A 172 19.81 5.34 -4.64
CA ILE A 172 20.51 6.63 -4.51
C ILE A 172 20.95 6.88 -3.07
N SER A 173 22.21 7.29 -2.90
CA SER A 173 22.77 7.70 -1.62
C SER A 173 22.11 8.99 -1.15
N PHE A 174 21.64 9.01 0.08
CA PHE A 174 20.95 10.16 0.65
C PHE A 174 21.59 10.53 2.00
N PRO A 175 21.86 11.82 2.29
CA PRO A 175 21.43 13.02 1.56
C PRO A 175 22.43 13.57 0.52
N ASP A 176 23.57 12.92 0.30
CA ASP A 176 24.66 13.50 -0.52
C ASP A 176 24.47 13.32 -2.05
N LEU A 177 23.60 12.40 -2.48
CA LEU A 177 23.21 12.17 -3.88
C LEU A 177 24.39 11.91 -4.82
N LYS A 178 25.54 11.47 -4.30
CA LYS A 178 26.80 11.37 -5.06
C LYS A 178 26.75 10.38 -6.22
N ASN A 179 25.92 9.35 -6.09
CA ASN A 179 25.74 8.33 -7.12
C ASN A 179 24.53 8.61 -8.03
N TYR A 180 23.93 9.80 -7.95
CA TYR A 180 22.90 10.21 -8.89
C TYR A 180 23.50 10.59 -10.25
N ASP A 181 22.96 10.00 -11.30
CA ASP A 181 23.33 10.27 -12.68
C ASP A 181 22.06 10.62 -13.51
N PRO A 182 21.93 11.87 -13.99
CA PRO A 182 20.77 12.32 -14.77
C PRO A 182 20.73 11.72 -16.19
N GLU A 183 21.81 11.05 -16.65
CA GLU A 183 21.79 10.34 -17.94
C GLU A 183 21.08 8.98 -17.84
N LEU A 184 20.86 8.48 -16.63
CA LEU A 184 20.00 7.31 -16.40
C LEU A 184 18.53 7.69 -16.61
N ALA A 185 17.70 6.73 -17.01
CA ALA A 185 16.28 6.93 -17.31
C ALA A 185 15.43 7.17 -16.04
N TRP A 186 15.71 8.24 -15.30
CA TRP A 186 14.90 8.74 -14.20
C TRP A 186 13.71 9.53 -14.74
N PRO A 187 12.55 9.46 -14.06
CA PRO A 187 11.47 10.41 -14.30
C PRO A 187 11.96 11.84 -14.04
N LEU A 188 11.63 12.77 -14.94
CA LEU A 188 12.09 14.18 -14.86
C LEU A 188 11.81 14.85 -13.49
N ILE A 189 10.73 14.47 -12.81
CA ILE A 189 10.42 14.97 -11.47
C ILE A 189 11.50 14.64 -10.44
N LEU A 190 12.23 13.52 -10.61
CA LEU A 190 13.35 13.15 -9.75
C LEU A 190 14.63 13.94 -10.11
N ASP A 191 14.86 14.25 -11.38
CA ASP A 191 15.94 15.17 -11.77
C ASP A 191 15.74 16.53 -11.10
N ASN A 192 14.54 17.10 -11.23
CA ASN A 192 14.18 18.37 -10.61
C ASN A 192 14.27 18.32 -9.07
N PHE A 193 13.92 17.19 -8.47
CA PHE A 193 14.06 16.98 -7.01
C PHE A 193 15.53 17.00 -6.57
N VAL A 194 16.42 16.35 -7.32
CA VAL A 194 17.86 16.33 -7.03
C VAL A 194 18.47 17.72 -7.17
N GLU A 195 18.09 18.47 -8.19
CA GLU A 195 18.51 19.87 -8.35
C GLU A 195 18.06 20.72 -7.15
N TRP A 196 16.81 20.59 -6.75
CA TRP A 196 16.25 21.30 -5.60
C TRP A 196 16.99 20.97 -4.27
N ILE A 197 17.40 19.72 -4.06
CA ILE A 197 18.22 19.37 -2.89
C ILE A 197 19.60 20.05 -2.94
N LYS A 198 20.26 20.02 -4.11
CA LYS A 198 21.61 20.61 -4.29
C LYS A 198 21.59 22.12 -4.06
N GLU A 199 20.54 22.81 -4.50
CA GLU A 199 20.35 24.25 -4.24
C GLU A 199 20.20 24.55 -2.75
N LYS A 200 19.50 23.71 -1.98
CA LYS A 200 19.35 23.87 -0.52
C LYS A 200 20.63 23.62 0.27
N GLN A 201 21.55 22.83 -0.27
CA GLN A 201 22.83 22.50 0.37
C GLN A 201 23.94 23.51 0.02
N SER A 202 23.68 24.41 -0.94
CA SER A 202 24.58 25.48 -1.36
C SER A 202 24.40 26.73 -0.50
#